data_AF-A0A822H2F6-F1
#
_entry.id   AF-A0A822H2F6-F1
#
_cell.length_a   1.000
_cell.length_b   1.000
_cell.length_c   1.000
_cell.angle_alpha   90.00
_cell.angle_beta   90.00
_cell.angle_gamma   90.00
#
_symmetry.space_group_name_H-M   'P 1'
#
loop_
_entity.id
_entity.type
_entity.pdbx_description
1 polymer ?
#
loop_
_entity_poly.entity_id
_entity_poly.type
_entity_poly.pdbx_seq_one_letter_code
_entity_poly.pdbx_strand_id
1 'polypeptide(L)' 'MKDGELLKTSCGSPNYAAPEVVSGELYAGQEVVIWSCGVVLYALLTGTLPFDDDNVQVLFKKIR' A
#
# COMPACT_ATOMS: atom_id res chain seq x y z
N MET A 1 -6.09 -2.71 18.15
CA MET A 1 -5.62 -1.33 17.92
C MET A 1 -6.33 -0.43 18.92
N LYS A 2 -5.60 0.41 19.67
CA LYS A 2 -6.20 1.49 20.43
C LYS A 2 -6.36 2.70 19.51
N ASP A 3 -7.46 3.41 19.65
CA ASP A 3 -7.68 4.67 18.92
C ASP A 3 -6.55 5.65 19.25
N GLY A 4 -5.80 6.09 18.22
CA GLY A 4 -4.74 7.09 18.33
C GLY A 4 -3.29 6.56 18.32
N GLU A 5 -3.04 5.24 18.20
CA GLU A 5 -1.67 4.72 17.97
C GLU A 5 -1.30 4.78 16.48
N LEU A 6 -0.22 5.50 16.17
CA LEU A 6 0.36 5.50 14.82
C LEU A 6 1.27 4.29 14.63
N LEU A 7 1.15 3.66 13.47
CA LEU A 7 1.94 2.51 13.06
C LEU A 7 3.11 2.97 12.18
N LYS A 8 4.23 2.25 12.28
CA LYS A 8 5.43 2.45 11.43
C LYS A 8 5.87 1.17 10.73
N THR A 9 5.24 0.03 11.05
CA THR A 9 5.67 -1.26 10.52
C THR A 9 5.22 -1.40 9.08
N SER A 10 6.15 -1.65 8.16
CA SER A 10 5.83 -2.10 6.81
C SER A 10 5.48 -3.59 6.86
N CYS A 11 4.21 -3.92 6.58
CA CYS A 11 3.73 -5.31 6.52
C CYS A 11 2.97 -5.54 5.20
N GLY A 12 3.05 -6.76 4.65
CA GLY A 12 2.34 -7.15 3.42
C GLY A 12 3.21 -7.11 2.16
N SER A 13 2.56 -7.35 1.01
CA SER A 13 3.23 -7.34 -0.30
C SER A 13 3.32 -5.90 -0.86
N PRO A 14 4.47 -5.50 -1.43
CA PRO A 14 4.74 -4.13 -1.93
C PRO A 14 3.65 -3.53 -2.82
N ASN A 15 3.05 -4.34 -3.71
CA ASN A 15 2.06 -3.89 -4.68
C ASN A 15 0.74 -3.39 -4.06
N TYR A 16 0.48 -3.75 -2.80
CA TYR A 16 -0.74 -3.37 -2.07
C TYR A 16 -0.46 -2.30 -1.01
N ALA A 17 0.80 -1.93 -0.78
CA ALA A 17 1.17 -0.98 0.24
C ALA A 17 0.83 0.46 -0.18
N ALA A 18 0.30 1.24 0.76
CA ALA A 18 0.00 2.64 0.54
C ALA A 18 1.29 3.49 0.44
N PRO A 19 1.26 4.66 -0.23
CA PRO A 19 2.45 5.50 -0.44
C PRO A 19 3.15 5.90 0.85
N GLU A 20 2.39 6.20 1.91
CA GLU A 20 2.89 6.53 3.24
C GLU A 20 3.60 5.33 3.90
N VAL A 21 3.14 4.11 3.66
CA VAL A 21 3.77 2.87 4.16
C VAL A 21 5.09 2.60 3.44
N VAL A 22 5.12 2.80 2.12
CA VAL A 22 6.32 2.65 1.29
C VAL A 22 7.36 3.74 1.63
N SER A 23 6.89 4.92 2.00
CA SER A 23 7.73 6.05 2.42
C SER A 23 8.21 5.94 3.88
N GLY A 24 7.73 4.94 4.63
CA GLY A 24 8.09 4.74 6.04
C GLY A 24 7.52 5.81 6.98
N GLU A 25 6.45 6.47 6.57
CA GLU A 25 5.74 7.47 7.36
C GLU A 25 4.85 6.82 8.42
N LEU A 26 4.45 7.61 9.40
CA LEU A 26 3.53 7.18 10.44
C LEU A 26 2.10 7.24 9.91
N TYR A 27 1.33 6.18 10.13
CA TYR A 27 -0.04 6.05 9.62
C TYR A 27 -0.99 5.50 10.69
N ALA A 28 -2.28 5.87 10.64
CA ALA A 28 -3.30 5.42 11.59
C ALA A 28 -3.83 4.01 11.26
N GLY A 29 -3.69 3.57 10.02
CA GLY A 29 -3.93 2.19 9.58
C GLY A 29 -5.18 2.02 8.74
N GLN A 30 -6.24 2.79 9.02
CA GLN A 30 -7.51 2.67 8.31
C GLN A 30 -7.37 3.07 6.83
N GLU A 31 -6.66 4.16 6.57
CA GLU A 31 -6.34 4.67 5.24
C GLU A 31 -5.51 3.68 4.41
N VAL A 32 -4.55 3.00 5.05
CA VAL A 32 -3.71 1.97 4.41
C VAL A 32 -4.54 0.75 4.00
N VAL A 33 -5.50 0.34 4.84
CA VAL A 33 -6.42 -0.76 4.52
C VAL A 33 -7.32 -0.37 3.34
N ILE A 34 -7.84 0.86 3.31
CA ILE A 34 -8.68 1.35 2.20
C ILE A 34 -7.89 1.38 0.89
N TRP A 35 -6.63 1.84 0.92
CA TRP A 35 -5.74 1.78 -0.25
C TRP A 35 -5.60 0.36 -0.78
N SER A 36 -5.28 -0.59 0.12
CA SER A 36 -5.13 -2.01 -0.23
C SER A 36 -6.40 -2.59 -0.86
N CYS A 37 -7.58 -2.25 -0.32
CA CYS A 37 -8.86 -2.62 -0.89
C CYS A 37 -9.07 -2.05 -2.30
N GLY A 38 -8.61 -0.82 -2.57
CA GLY A 38 -8.64 -0.21 -3.90
C GLY A 38 -7.79 -0.98 -4.92
N VAL A 39 -6.58 -1.38 -4.53
CA VAL A 39 -5.69 -2.22 -5.36
C VAL A 39 -6.36 -3.56 -5.67
N VAL A 40 -6.96 -4.21 -4.67
CA VAL A 40 -7.70 -5.47 -4.85
C VAL A 40 -8.89 -5.29 -5.78
N LEU A 41 -9.68 -4.23 -5.60
CA LEU A 41 -10.83 -3.93 -6.46
C LEU A 41 -10.38 -3.74 -7.92
N TYR A 42 -9.29 -3.01 -8.16
CA TYR A 42 -8.71 -2.87 -9.49
C TYR A 42 -8.32 -4.24 -10.09
N ALA A 43 -7.65 -5.08 -9.30
CA ALA A 43 -7.25 -6.42 -9.75
C ALA A 43 -8.45 -7.31 -10.08
N LEU A 44 -9.53 -7.23 -9.32
CA LEU A 44 -10.77 -7.96 -9.59
C LEU A 44 -11.44 -7.51 -10.89
N LEU A 45 -11.36 -6.21 -11.22
CA LEU A 45 -12.01 -5.65 -12.42
C LEU A 45 -11.18 -5.84 -13.69
N THR A 46 -9.85 -5.84 -13.59
CA THR A 46 -8.95 -5.82 -14.76
C THR A 46 -8.12 -7.09 -14.92
N GLY A 47 -8.03 -7.93 -13.90
CA GLY A 47 -7.12 -9.08 -13.86
C GLY A 47 -5.65 -8.71 -13.76
N THR A 48 -5.31 -7.44 -13.48
CA THR A 48 -3.93 -6.94 -13.40
C THR A 48 -3.75 -6.03 -12.19
N LEU A 49 -2.51 -5.82 -11.75
CA LEU A 49 -2.22 -4.88 -10.67
C LEU A 49 -2.07 -3.44 -11.21
N PRO A 50 -2.57 -2.43 -10.47
CA PRO A 50 -2.44 -1.03 -10.87
C PRO A 50 -0.99 -0.55 -10.76
N PHE A 51 -0.22 -1.10 -9.81
CA PHE A 51 1.20 -0.83 -9.61
C PHE A 51 1.96 -2.16 -9.52
N ASP A 52 2.81 -2.42 -10.52
CA ASP A 52 3.65 -3.61 -10.54
C ASP A 52 4.95 -3.35 -11.28
N ASP A 53 6.04 -3.93 -10.78
CA ASP A 53 7.37 -3.88 -11.38
C ASP A 53 8.29 -4.90 -10.69
N ASP A 54 9.13 -5.59 -11.47
CA ASP A 54 10.14 -6.50 -10.92
C ASP A 54 11.20 -5.75 -10.10
N ASN A 55 11.43 -4.48 -10.40
CA ASN A 55 12.32 -3.63 -9.64
C ASN A 55 11.54 -2.89 -8.54
N VAL A 56 11.77 -3.28 -7.29
CA VAL A 56 11.15 -2.67 -6.10
C VAL A 56 11.33 -1.14 -6.05
N GLN A 57 12.47 -0.60 -6.48
CA GLN A 57 12.69 0.85 -6.49
C GLN A 57 11.84 1.56 -7.54
N VAL A 58 11.56 0.91 -8.67
CA VAL A 58 10.66 1.42 -9.70
C VAL A 58 9.21 1.28 -9.24
N LEU A 59 8.85 0.14 -8.63
CA LEU A 59 7.53 -0.06 -8.03
C LEU A 59 7.21 1.03 -7.01
N PHE A 60 8.14 1.34 -6.11
CA PHE A 60 7.95 2.39 -5.10
C PHE A 60 7.79 3.78 -5.72
N LYS A 61 8.45 4.05 -6.85
CA LYS A 61 8.25 5.29 -7.63
C LYS A 61 6.90 5.33 -8.36
N LYS A 62 6.31 4.18 -8.70
CA LYS A 62 4.96 4.12 -9.30
C LYS A 62 3.87 4.34 -8.27
N ILE A 63 4.11 3.93 -7.01
CA ILE A 63 3.18 4.07 -5.89
C ILE A 63 3.17 5.51 -5.34
N ARG A 64 4.32 6.19 -5.34
CA ARG A 64 4.48 7.58 -4.87
C ARG A 64 4.05 8.62 -5.90
#